data_AF-A0A7W2TTG4-F1
#
_entry.id   AF-A0A7W2TTG4-F1
#
_cell.length_a   1.000
_cell.length_b   1.000
_cell.length_c   1.000
_cell.angle_alpha   90.00
_cell.angle_beta   90.00
_cell.angle_gamma   90.00
#
_symmetry.space_group_name_H-M   'P 1'
#
loop_
_entity.id
_entity.type
_entity.pdbx_description
1 polymer ?
#
loop_
_entity_poly.entity_id
_entity_poly.type
_entity_poly.pdbx_seq_one_letter_code
_entity_poly.pdbx_strand_id
1 'polypeptide(L)'
;MEKNGVYSSYTHGQLDGTGVDDGEHWAASGHLVFNVDRFTLKAQLSRYEYRIDNATPWGNDELIPMGAYDFAWPIATKAWLPAITVSYLINTDTLPWLDSVLPYLEWSSSEKDSGSFNDSQLFIAGAAWASGGWYIYSDLAYSDGNTFIGNRGDDYSRLDGIGDLGANGNNRWRYRFNLNLGYYF
;
A
#
# COMPACT_ATOMS: atom_id res chain seq x y z
N MET A 1 10.50 6.63 -20.69
CA MET A 1 10.72 5.24 -20.24
C MET A 1 11.62 5.30 -19.01
N GLU A 2 11.17 4.76 -17.88
CA GLU A 2 12.01 4.60 -16.68
C GLU A 2 13.21 3.73 -17.03
N LYS A 3 14.39 4.05 -16.49
CA LYS A 3 15.60 3.25 -16.71
C LYS A 3 15.57 2.02 -15.82
N ASN A 4 16.12 0.92 -16.33
CA ASN A 4 16.42 -0.25 -15.52
C ASN A 4 17.34 0.16 -14.37
N GLY A 5 17.04 -0.29 -13.17
CA GLY A 5 17.80 0.13 -12.00
C GLY A 5 17.41 -0.60 -10.74
N VAL A 6 18.37 -0.63 -9.83
CA VAL A 6 18.19 -0.98 -8.43
C VAL A 6 18.44 0.29 -7.64
N TYR A 7 17.58 0.53 -6.67
CA TYR A 7 17.58 1.74 -5.90
C TYR A 7 17.29 1.40 -4.45
N SER A 8 17.75 2.24 -3.54
CA SER A 8 17.55 2.04 -2.12
C SER A 8 17.30 3.36 -1.41
N SER A 9 16.54 3.31 -0.33
CA SER A 9 16.34 4.45 0.57
C SER A 9 16.43 4.01 2.02
N TYR A 10 16.81 4.95 2.88
CA TYR A 10 16.86 4.77 4.32
C TYR A 10 16.41 6.07 4.99
N THR A 11 15.66 5.94 6.07
CA THR A 11 15.26 7.05 6.94
C THR A 11 15.36 6.61 8.40
N HIS A 12 15.68 7.55 9.26
CA HIS A 12 15.73 7.38 10.70
C HIS A 12 15.38 8.70 11.38
N GLY A 13 14.67 8.63 12.50
CA GLY A 13 14.25 9.81 13.25
C GLY A 13 13.77 9.46 14.66
N GLN A 14 13.60 10.50 15.46
CA GLN A 14 13.03 10.42 16.81
C GLN A 14 11.52 10.65 16.77
N LEU A 15 10.83 10.14 17.78
CA LEU A 15 9.39 10.34 18.02
C LEU A 15 9.22 11.02 19.37
N ASP A 16 8.51 12.14 19.40
CA ASP A 16 8.20 12.87 20.63
C ASP A 16 6.99 12.21 21.32
N GLY A 17 7.21 11.66 22.52
CA GLY A 17 6.22 10.91 23.28
C GLY A 17 5.28 11.83 24.08
N THR A 18 3.96 11.69 23.91
CA THR A 18 3.00 12.44 24.74
C THR A 18 2.54 11.59 25.93
N GLY A 19 3.06 11.91 27.13
CA GLY A 19 2.70 11.18 28.35
C GLY A 19 3.40 9.82 28.49
N VAL A 20 4.40 9.56 27.64
CA VAL A 20 5.28 8.39 27.60
C VAL A 20 6.68 8.86 27.21
N ASP A 21 7.68 7.99 27.32
CA ASP A 21 9.05 8.29 26.86
C ASP A 21 9.13 8.46 25.34
N ASP A 22 10.10 9.25 24.89
CA ASP A 22 10.41 9.44 23.48
C ASP A 22 10.79 8.12 22.81
N GLY A 23 10.38 7.98 21.56
CA GLY A 23 10.67 6.82 20.73
C GLY A 23 11.64 7.12 19.61
N GLU A 24 11.89 6.11 18.79
CA GLU A 24 12.62 6.25 17.54
C GLU A 24 11.97 5.43 16.44
N HIS A 25 12.23 5.81 15.20
CA HIS A 25 11.79 5.04 14.05
C HIS A 25 12.88 4.96 13.00
N TRP A 26 12.81 3.93 12.19
CA TRP A 26 13.59 3.83 10.97
C TRP A 26 12.81 3.07 9.90
N ALA A 27 13.16 3.32 8.65
CA ALA A 27 12.71 2.49 7.54
C ALA A 27 13.80 2.37 6.48
N ALA A 28 13.85 1.23 5.82
CA ALA A 28 14.71 0.96 4.69
C ALA A 28 13.91 0.34 3.55
N SER A 29 14.32 0.60 2.32
CA SER A 29 13.69 0.02 1.14
C SER A 29 14.70 -0.29 0.07
N GLY A 30 14.49 -1.40 -0.64
CA GLY A 30 15.10 -1.71 -1.92
C GLY A 30 14.03 -1.83 -2.98
N HIS A 31 14.23 -1.19 -4.13
CA HIS A 31 13.34 -1.32 -5.29
C HIS A 31 14.10 -1.61 -6.58
N LEU A 32 13.50 -2.48 -7.40
CA LEU A 32 13.97 -2.90 -8.70
C LEU A 32 12.97 -2.43 -9.74
N VAL A 33 13.48 -1.83 -10.82
CA VAL A 33 12.73 -1.57 -12.04
C VAL A 33 13.43 -2.28 -13.19
N PHE A 34 12.71 -3.18 -13.85
CA PHE A 34 13.18 -3.91 -15.01
C PHE A 34 12.23 -3.72 -16.18
N ASN A 35 12.73 -3.14 -17.26
CA ASN A 35 12.02 -2.93 -18.51
C ASN A 35 12.69 -3.76 -19.60
N VAL A 36 11.87 -4.45 -20.39
CA VAL A 36 12.26 -5.11 -21.65
C VAL A 36 11.17 -4.86 -22.67
N ASP A 37 11.51 -4.14 -23.75
CA ASP A 37 10.57 -3.66 -24.76
C ASP A 37 9.33 -2.99 -24.14
N ARG A 38 8.15 -3.61 -24.25
CA ARG A 38 6.88 -3.10 -23.74
C ARG A 38 6.56 -3.59 -22.33
N PHE A 39 7.31 -4.58 -21.83
CA PHE A 39 7.09 -5.19 -20.53
C PHE A 39 7.86 -4.45 -19.44
N THR A 40 7.20 -4.20 -18.31
CA THR A 40 7.81 -3.63 -17.11
C THR A 40 7.50 -4.52 -15.90
N LEU A 41 8.54 -4.84 -15.14
CA LEU A 41 8.46 -5.44 -13.81
C LEU A 41 9.02 -4.44 -12.80
N LYS A 42 8.24 -4.15 -11.76
CA LYS A 42 8.69 -3.40 -10.58
C LYS A 42 8.57 -4.31 -9.36
N ALA A 43 9.58 -4.32 -8.51
CA ALA A 43 9.52 -5.02 -7.24
C ALA A 43 10.09 -4.12 -6.15
N GLN A 44 9.52 -4.20 -4.96
CA GLN A 44 9.96 -3.47 -3.78
C GLN A 44 9.93 -4.40 -2.57
N LEU A 45 10.92 -4.26 -1.71
CA LEU A 45 10.88 -4.79 -0.36
C LEU A 45 11.27 -3.66 0.59
N SER A 46 10.34 -3.31 1.47
CA SER A 46 10.60 -2.32 2.52
C SER A 46 10.46 -2.94 3.90
N ARG A 47 11.15 -2.34 4.85
CA ARG A 47 11.08 -2.66 6.27
C ARG A 47 10.95 -1.34 7.03
N TYR A 48 10.05 -1.29 7.99
CA TYR A 48 9.98 -0.18 8.94
C TYR A 48 9.89 -0.71 10.36
N GLU A 49 10.43 0.03 11.31
CA GLU A 49 10.24 -0.18 12.74
C GLU A 49 10.00 1.16 13.44
N TYR A 50 8.96 1.19 14.26
CA TYR A 50 8.75 2.17 15.31
C TYR A 50 9.09 1.48 16.65
N ARG A 51 9.99 2.09 17.41
CA ARG A 51 10.31 1.69 18.78
C ARG A 51 9.72 2.73 19.70
N ILE A 52 8.67 2.34 20.39
CA ILE A 52 7.91 3.17 21.30
C ILE A 52 7.81 2.46 22.65
N ASP A 53 7.57 3.23 23.71
CA ASP A 53 7.29 2.66 25.02
C ASP A 53 5.98 1.87 25.03
N ASN A 54 5.85 0.87 25.91
CA ASN A 54 4.66 0.03 26.00
C ASN A 54 3.53 0.65 26.84
N ALA A 55 3.76 1.77 27.51
CA ALA A 55 2.77 2.58 28.22
C ALA A 55 1.82 3.33 27.27
N THR A 56 1.49 2.74 26.13
CA THR A 56 0.48 3.23 25.21
C THR A 56 -0.93 2.99 25.78
N PRO A 57 -1.97 3.64 25.25
CA PRO A 57 -3.36 3.31 25.59
C PRO A 57 -3.76 1.85 25.37
N TRP A 58 -2.94 1.09 24.63
CA TRP A 58 -3.15 -0.33 24.31
C TRP A 58 -2.32 -1.28 25.17
N GLY A 59 -1.45 -0.74 26.05
CA GLY A 59 -0.61 -1.52 26.96
C GLY A 59 0.45 -2.38 26.25
N ASN A 60 0.82 -2.03 25.01
CA ASN A 60 1.86 -2.68 24.22
C ASN A 60 2.51 -1.69 23.25
N ASP A 61 3.64 -2.11 22.65
CA ASP A 61 4.40 -1.36 21.64
C ASP A 61 4.16 -1.90 20.21
N GLU A 62 3.12 -2.71 19.99
CA GLU A 62 2.86 -3.37 18.71
C GLU A 62 2.03 -2.51 17.75
N LEU A 63 1.33 -1.50 18.29
CA LEU A 63 0.51 -0.55 17.52
C LEU A 63 0.95 0.90 17.75
N ILE A 64 0.90 1.72 16.70
CA ILE A 64 1.13 3.18 16.76
C ILE A 64 0.00 3.90 16.01
N PRO A 65 -0.59 4.98 16.57
CA PRO A 65 -1.64 5.71 15.88
C PRO A 65 -1.08 6.42 14.65
N MET A 66 -1.73 6.24 13.50
CA MET A 66 -1.44 6.98 12.27
C MET A 66 -2.67 7.75 11.83
N GLY A 67 -2.46 8.95 11.30
CA GLY A 67 -3.53 9.75 10.73
C GLY A 67 -4.13 9.05 9.50
N ALA A 68 -5.44 8.89 9.48
CA ALA A 68 -6.21 8.70 8.26
C ALA A 68 -6.96 10.01 7.92
N TYR A 69 -7.72 10.03 6.83
CA TYR A 69 -8.36 11.26 6.34
C TYR A 69 -9.23 11.98 7.37
N ASP A 70 -10.03 11.24 8.16
CA ASP A 70 -11.04 11.82 9.08
C ASP A 70 -10.86 11.35 10.54
N PHE A 71 -9.98 10.36 10.79
CA PHE A 71 -9.71 9.81 12.12
C PHE A 71 -8.31 9.20 12.18
N ALA A 72 -7.76 8.99 13.37
CA ALA A 72 -6.54 8.21 13.55
C ALA A 72 -6.89 6.72 13.71
N TRP A 73 -6.13 5.84 13.07
CA TRP A 73 -6.24 4.40 13.29
C TRP A 73 -4.85 3.78 13.47
N PRO A 74 -4.67 2.80 14.37
CA PRO A 74 -3.37 2.19 14.57
C PRO A 74 -2.89 1.41 13.35
N ILE A 75 -1.59 1.46 13.13
CA ILE A 75 -0.86 0.51 12.27
C ILE A 75 0.08 -0.32 13.15
N ALA A 76 0.56 -1.45 12.63
CA ALA A 76 1.61 -2.20 13.30
C ALA A 76 2.88 -1.33 13.42
N THR A 77 3.63 -1.47 14.51
CA THR A 77 4.89 -0.74 14.68
C THR A 77 6.02 -1.32 13.84
N LYS A 78 5.90 -2.58 13.43
CA LYS A 78 6.95 -3.33 12.73
C LYS A 78 6.32 -4.19 11.65
N ALA A 79 6.69 -3.95 10.40
CA ALA A 79 6.35 -4.85 9.31
C ALA A 79 7.39 -4.84 8.17
N TRP A 80 7.38 -5.94 7.42
CA TRP A 80 7.90 -6.03 6.05
C TRP A 80 6.80 -5.67 5.06
N LEU A 81 7.16 -4.94 4.01
CA LEU A 81 6.25 -4.48 2.96
C LEU A 81 6.76 -4.93 1.58
N PRO A 82 6.58 -6.20 1.19
CA PRO A 82 6.85 -6.63 -0.17
C PRO A 82 5.79 -6.08 -1.12
N ALA A 83 6.21 -5.69 -2.32
CA ALA A 83 5.32 -5.30 -3.41
C ALA A 83 5.90 -5.69 -4.78
N ILE A 84 5.02 -6.02 -5.72
CA ILE A 84 5.38 -6.34 -7.10
C ILE A 84 4.32 -5.81 -8.05
N THR A 85 4.75 -5.23 -9.16
CA THR A 85 3.89 -4.78 -10.26
C THR A 85 4.44 -5.33 -11.56
N VAL A 86 3.56 -5.88 -12.39
CA VAL A 86 3.85 -6.24 -13.78
C VAL A 86 2.92 -5.46 -14.70
N SER A 87 3.46 -4.94 -15.80
CA SER A 87 2.68 -4.19 -16.79
C SER A 87 3.22 -4.39 -18.20
N TYR A 88 2.36 -4.15 -19.20
CA TYR A 88 2.71 -4.32 -20.61
C TYR A 88 2.08 -3.23 -21.47
N LEU A 89 2.89 -2.37 -22.10
CA LEU A 89 2.41 -1.25 -22.88
C LEU A 89 1.92 -1.67 -24.27
N ILE A 90 0.63 -1.48 -24.54
CA ILE A 90 -0.01 -1.72 -25.82
C ILE A 90 -0.28 -0.38 -26.49
N ASN A 91 0.38 -0.10 -27.62
CA ASN A 91 -0.03 1.02 -28.48
C ASN A 91 -1.23 0.58 -29.30
N THR A 92 -2.22 1.44 -29.46
CA THR A 92 -3.50 1.11 -30.09
C THR A 92 -3.64 1.78 -31.45
N ASP A 93 -2.66 1.55 -32.33
CA ASP A 93 -2.59 2.17 -33.67
C ASP A 93 -3.82 1.89 -34.55
N THR A 94 -4.59 0.84 -34.26
CA THR A 94 -5.82 0.46 -34.96
C THR A 94 -7.10 1.08 -34.38
N LEU A 95 -7.04 1.69 -33.19
CA LEU A 95 -8.17 2.31 -32.51
C LEU A 95 -7.97 3.84 -32.52
N PRO A 96 -8.59 4.59 -33.46
CA PRO A 96 -8.27 6.00 -33.67
C PRO A 96 -8.67 6.93 -32.51
N TRP A 97 -9.40 6.43 -31.51
CA TRP A 97 -9.80 7.17 -30.31
C TRP A 97 -8.92 6.86 -29.09
N LEU A 98 -7.94 5.98 -29.21
CA LEU A 98 -7.12 5.50 -28.10
C LEU A 98 -5.66 5.45 -28.54
N ASP A 99 -4.77 6.07 -27.78
CA ASP A 99 -3.34 6.08 -28.13
C ASP A 99 -2.63 4.85 -27.56
N SER A 100 -2.92 4.51 -26.30
CA SER A 100 -2.35 3.32 -25.66
C SER A 100 -3.17 2.82 -24.48
N VAL A 101 -2.91 1.56 -24.14
CA VAL A 101 -3.36 0.91 -22.91
C VAL A 101 -2.16 0.28 -22.22
N LEU A 102 -2.03 0.50 -20.91
CA LEU A 102 -1.06 -0.14 -20.05
C LEU A 102 -1.81 -0.98 -19.01
N PRO A 103 -2.20 -2.22 -19.33
CA PRO A 103 -2.67 -3.16 -18.32
C PRO A 103 -1.57 -3.46 -17.30
N TYR A 104 -1.99 -3.67 -16.05
CA TYR A 104 -1.10 -4.04 -14.96
C TYR A 104 -1.77 -4.97 -13.94
N LEU A 105 -0.93 -5.76 -13.29
CA LEU A 105 -1.27 -6.49 -12.07
C LEU A 105 -0.29 -6.06 -10.98
N GLU A 106 -0.82 -5.77 -9.80
CA GLU A 106 -0.05 -5.39 -8.63
C GLU A 106 -0.42 -6.26 -7.44
N TRP A 107 0.57 -6.57 -6.62
CA TRP A 107 0.39 -7.19 -5.32
C TRP A 107 1.27 -6.48 -4.31
N SER A 108 0.75 -6.29 -3.10
CA SER A 108 1.51 -5.85 -1.94
C SER A 108 0.99 -6.52 -0.68
N SER A 109 1.87 -6.64 0.31
CA SER A 109 1.52 -7.13 1.64
C SER A 109 2.12 -6.24 2.72
N SER A 110 1.48 -6.20 3.89
CA SER A 110 2.08 -5.77 5.14
C SER A 110 2.20 -6.99 6.05
N GLU A 111 3.40 -7.55 6.10
CA GLU A 111 3.77 -8.73 6.89
C GLU A 111 4.28 -8.27 8.26
N LYS A 112 3.46 -8.47 9.31
CA LYS A 112 3.69 -7.85 10.62
C LYS A 112 4.52 -8.76 11.50
N ASP A 113 5.39 -8.18 12.33
CA ASP A 113 6.23 -8.96 13.22
C ASP A 113 5.44 -9.60 14.38
N SER A 114 4.34 -8.97 14.82
CA SER A 114 3.50 -9.51 15.90
C SER A 114 2.77 -10.76 15.43
N GLY A 115 3.04 -11.89 16.08
CA GLY A 115 2.35 -13.15 15.81
C GLY A 115 0.86 -13.17 16.21
N SER A 116 0.36 -12.09 16.81
CA SER A 116 -1.07 -11.93 17.13
C SER A 116 -1.86 -11.20 16.04
N PHE A 117 -1.17 -10.60 15.06
CA PHE A 117 -1.79 -9.86 13.96
C PHE A 117 -1.92 -10.74 12.72
N ASN A 118 -2.97 -10.51 11.94
CA ASN A 118 -3.03 -11.04 10.59
C ASN A 118 -2.27 -10.10 9.65
N ASP A 119 -1.59 -10.65 8.65
CA ASP A 119 -1.02 -9.83 7.58
C ASP A 119 -2.11 -9.17 6.74
N SER A 120 -1.75 -8.12 6.01
CA SER A 120 -2.68 -7.37 5.17
C SER A 120 -2.24 -7.37 3.72
N GLN A 121 -3.05 -7.92 2.83
CA GLN A 121 -2.73 -8.08 1.42
C GLN A 121 -3.61 -7.19 0.53
N LEU A 122 -3.05 -6.74 -0.59
CA LEU A 122 -3.75 -5.99 -1.61
C LEU A 122 -3.30 -6.46 -2.98
N PHE A 123 -4.26 -6.93 -3.78
CA PHE A 123 -4.13 -7.18 -5.20
C PHE A 123 -4.85 -6.09 -5.98
N ILE A 124 -4.24 -5.63 -7.07
CA ILE A 124 -4.88 -4.73 -8.04
C ILE A 124 -4.76 -5.35 -9.42
N ALA A 125 -5.90 -5.46 -10.11
CA ALA A 125 -5.93 -5.71 -11.54
C ALA A 125 -6.52 -4.49 -12.22
N GLY A 126 -5.74 -3.86 -13.11
CA GLY A 126 -6.15 -2.59 -13.69
C GLY A 126 -5.51 -2.29 -15.03
N ALA A 127 -5.83 -1.12 -15.55
CA ALA A 127 -5.25 -0.59 -16.77
C ALA A 127 -5.28 0.94 -16.76
N ALA A 128 -4.19 1.53 -17.27
CA ALA A 128 -4.14 2.94 -17.63
C ALA A 128 -4.44 3.10 -19.12
N TRP A 129 -5.29 4.04 -19.46
CA TRP A 129 -5.77 4.32 -20.81
C TRP A 129 -5.38 5.75 -21.18
N ALA A 130 -4.70 5.94 -22.31
CA ALA A 130 -4.27 7.25 -22.77
C ALA A 130 -4.91 7.59 -24.13
N SER A 131 -5.43 8.82 -24.26
CA SER A 131 -6.00 9.34 -25.50
C SER A 131 -5.91 10.87 -25.56
N GLY A 132 -5.00 11.39 -26.38
CA GLY A 132 -4.65 12.80 -26.44
C GLY A 132 -4.20 13.33 -25.08
N GLY A 133 -4.99 14.24 -24.50
CA GLY A 133 -4.76 14.77 -23.15
C GLY A 133 -5.38 13.93 -22.03
N TRP A 134 -6.18 12.91 -22.33
CA TRP A 134 -6.86 12.09 -21.34
C TRP A 134 -5.98 10.95 -20.83
N TYR A 135 -5.96 10.77 -19.51
CA TYR A 135 -5.35 9.66 -18.80
C TYR A 135 -6.37 9.10 -17.82
N ILE A 136 -6.84 7.89 -18.09
CA ILE A 136 -7.89 7.22 -17.33
C ILE A 136 -7.30 5.99 -16.67
N TYR A 137 -7.65 5.72 -15.42
CA TYR A 137 -7.26 4.49 -14.72
C TYR A 137 -8.52 3.74 -14.31
N SER A 138 -8.55 2.43 -14.58
CA SER A 138 -9.61 1.53 -14.12
C SER A 138 -9.00 0.41 -13.29
N ASP A 139 -9.37 0.34 -12.02
CA ASP A 139 -8.75 -0.57 -11.05
C ASP A 139 -9.80 -1.43 -10.34
N LEU A 140 -9.58 -2.74 -10.33
CA LEU A 140 -10.22 -3.64 -9.39
C LEU A 140 -9.24 -3.99 -8.28
N ALA A 141 -9.44 -3.40 -7.11
CA ALA A 141 -8.68 -3.70 -5.91
C ALA A 141 -9.36 -4.85 -5.13
N TYR A 142 -8.59 -5.81 -4.65
CA TYR A 142 -9.02 -6.95 -3.85
C TYR A 142 -8.08 -7.10 -2.64
N SER A 143 -8.62 -7.02 -1.42
CA SER A 143 -7.81 -6.92 -0.21
C SER A 143 -8.49 -7.56 0.99
N ASP A 144 -7.70 -8.12 1.90
CA ASP A 144 -8.12 -8.61 3.22
C ASP A 144 -7.65 -7.73 4.38
N GLY A 145 -7.03 -6.57 4.15
CA GLY A 145 -6.46 -5.74 5.21
C GLY A 145 -6.23 -4.29 4.78
N ASN A 146 -7.29 -3.63 4.33
CA ASN A 146 -7.22 -2.25 3.86
C ASN A 146 -8.50 -1.48 4.19
N THR A 147 -8.34 -0.40 4.96
CA THR A 147 -9.41 0.46 5.46
C THR A 147 -10.22 1.16 4.35
N PHE A 148 -9.73 1.16 3.11
CA PHE A 148 -10.37 1.85 1.98
C PHE A 148 -11.04 0.92 0.97
N ILE A 149 -10.94 -0.41 1.09
CA ILE A 149 -11.53 -1.32 0.09
C ILE A 149 -12.97 -1.69 0.46
N GLY A 150 -13.29 -1.79 1.74
CA GLY A 150 -14.65 -1.97 2.23
C GLY A 150 -14.65 -2.17 3.73
N ASN A 151 -15.82 -2.08 4.38
CA ASN A 151 -15.97 -2.11 5.84
C ASN A 151 -16.96 -3.18 6.38
N ARG A 152 -17.32 -4.17 5.55
CA ARG A 152 -18.39 -5.13 5.88
C ARG A 152 -18.01 -6.06 7.02
N GLY A 153 -18.61 -5.82 8.19
CA GLY A 153 -18.39 -6.59 9.40
C GLY A 153 -17.29 -6.01 10.29
N ASP A 154 -16.75 -4.84 9.92
CA ASP A 154 -15.81 -4.11 10.78
C ASP A 154 -16.53 -3.65 12.04
N ASP A 155 -15.87 -3.85 13.18
CA ASP A 155 -16.29 -3.35 14.48
C ASP A 155 -15.29 -2.31 14.97
N TYR A 156 -15.61 -1.03 14.74
CA TYR A 156 -14.75 0.09 15.13
C TYR A 156 -14.71 0.33 16.66
N SER A 157 -15.48 -0.42 17.45
CA SER A 157 -15.35 -0.40 18.92
C SER A 157 -14.17 -1.24 19.44
N ARG A 158 -13.55 -2.02 18.54
CA ARG A 158 -12.45 -2.94 18.85
C ARG A 158 -11.27 -2.70 17.91
N LEU A 159 -10.06 -2.73 18.47
CA LEU A 159 -8.82 -2.55 17.71
C LEU A 159 -8.54 -3.73 16.78
N ASP A 160 -8.94 -4.93 17.19
CA ASP A 160 -8.91 -6.15 16.40
C ASP A 160 -10.25 -6.40 15.67
N GLY A 161 -11.07 -5.37 15.51
CA GLY A 161 -12.40 -5.50 14.93
C GLY A 161 -12.48 -5.19 13.43
N ILE A 162 -11.43 -4.62 12.84
CA ILE A 162 -11.49 -4.08 11.48
C ILE A 162 -10.42 -4.68 10.55
N GLY A 163 -10.61 -4.49 9.24
CA GLY A 163 -9.62 -4.82 8.23
C GLY A 163 -8.69 -3.63 7.96
N ASP A 164 -7.44 -3.69 8.43
CA ASP A 164 -6.52 -2.55 8.47
C ASP A 164 -5.04 -2.95 8.30
N LEU A 165 -4.12 -2.00 8.53
CA LEU A 165 -2.66 -2.22 8.53
C LEU A 165 -2.09 -2.44 9.96
N GLY A 166 -2.96 -2.45 10.97
CA GLY A 166 -2.67 -2.78 12.36
C GLY A 166 -2.90 -4.26 12.62
N ALA A 167 -3.78 -4.59 13.58
CA ALA A 167 -4.06 -5.97 13.94
C ALA A 167 -4.71 -6.79 12.79
N ASN A 168 -5.39 -6.12 11.85
CA ASN A 168 -6.18 -6.71 10.78
C ASN A 168 -7.10 -7.84 11.28
N GLY A 169 -7.88 -7.56 12.33
CA GLY A 169 -8.68 -8.60 12.98
C GLY A 169 -9.93 -9.00 12.17
N ASN A 170 -10.42 -8.14 11.27
CA ASN A 170 -11.38 -8.53 10.24
C ASN A 170 -10.67 -8.71 8.88
N ASN A 171 -9.92 -9.81 8.78
CA ASN A 171 -9.14 -10.21 7.61
C ASN A 171 -9.99 -10.78 6.45
N ARG A 172 -11.21 -10.28 6.27
CA ARG A 172 -12.10 -10.75 5.22
C ARG A 172 -11.77 -10.08 3.90
N TRP A 173 -11.49 -10.88 2.88
CA TRP A 173 -11.34 -10.43 1.50
C TRP A 173 -12.55 -9.64 0.98
N ARG A 174 -12.27 -8.47 0.42
CA ARG A 174 -13.23 -7.51 -0.14
C ARG A 174 -12.67 -6.94 -1.43
N TYR A 175 -13.55 -6.39 -2.26
CA TYR A 175 -13.16 -5.74 -3.50
C TYR A 175 -13.75 -4.32 -3.62
N ARG A 176 -13.04 -3.45 -4.34
CA ARG A 176 -13.49 -2.12 -4.73
C ARG A 176 -13.08 -1.87 -6.18
N PHE A 177 -14.00 -1.35 -6.96
CA PHE A 177 -13.70 -0.82 -8.29
C PHE A 177 -13.48 0.68 -8.21
N ASN A 178 -12.37 1.17 -8.77
CA ASN A 178 -12.04 2.59 -8.85
C ASN A 178 -11.88 3.00 -10.32
N LEU A 179 -12.37 4.19 -10.63
CA LEU A 179 -12.15 4.85 -11.92
C LEU A 179 -11.59 6.24 -11.66
N ASN A 180 -10.41 6.54 -12.18
CA ASN A 180 -9.78 7.86 -12.09
C ASN A 180 -9.73 8.50 -13.49
N LEU A 181 -10.07 9.79 -13.57
CA LEU A 181 -10.14 10.54 -14.82
C LEU A 181 -9.26 11.78 -14.71
N GLY A 182 -8.18 11.84 -15.49
CA GLY A 182 -7.30 13.00 -15.62
C GLY A 182 -7.30 13.55 -17.03
N TYR A 183 -7.27 14.88 -17.15
CA TYR A 183 -7.08 15.57 -18.43
C TYR A 183 -5.96 16.59 -18.30
N TYR A 184 -5.00 16.53 -19.21
CA TYR A 184 -3.83 17.40 -19.28
C TYR A 184 -3.86 18.15 -20.61
N PHE A 185 -3.71 19.48 -20.54
CA PHE A 185 -3.74 20.41 -21.68
C PHE A 185 -2.35 20.98 -21.98
#